data_AF-A0A7K0CK71-F1
#
_entry.id   AF-A0A7K0CK71-F1
#
_cell.length_a   1.000
_cell.length_b   1.000
_cell.length_c   1.000
_cell.angle_alpha   90.00
_cell.angle_beta   90.00
_cell.angle_gamma   90.00
#
_symmetry.space_group_name_H-M   'P 1'
#
loop_
_entity.id
_entity.type
_entity.pdbx_description
1 polymer ?
#
loop_
_entity_poly.entity_id
_entity_poly.type
_entity_poly.pdbx_seq_one_letter_code
_entity_poly.pdbx_strand_id
1 'polypeptide(L)' 'MREPQPAEAELAWVRADLAALWRTLPWSVDPSPGRTDDIGWLRIELVASPAWTPEQQAEMERLRARERELVLWLGTAA' A
#
# COMPACT_ATOMS: atom_id res chain seq x y z
N MET A 1 26.15 -12.59 11.32
CA MET A 1 24.92 -11.99 10.74
C MET A 1 24.51 -12.93 9.61
N ARG A 2 23.31 -13.53 9.64
CA ARG A 2 22.84 -14.40 8.55
C ARG A 2 22.36 -13.49 7.42
N GLU A 3 22.87 -13.68 6.21
CA GLU A 3 22.37 -12.97 5.02
C GLU A 3 20.93 -13.42 4.74
N PRO A 4 20.02 -12.50 4.35
CA PRO A 4 18.64 -12.87 4.07
C PRO A 4 18.60 -13.82 2.88
N GLN A 5 17.77 -14.86 2.98
CA GLN A 5 17.56 -15.78 1.87
C GLN A 5 16.91 -15.02 0.69
N PRO A 6 17.09 -15.45 -0.57
CA PRO A 6 16.61 -14.70 -1.74
C PRO A 6 15.13 -14.28 -1.67
N ALA A 7 14.26 -15.15 -1.15
CA ALA A 7 12.84 -14.84 -0.96
C ALA A 7 12.55 -13.83 0.17
N GLU A 8 13.33 -13.86 1.26
CA GLU A 8 13.21 -12.88 2.35
C GLU A 8 13.67 -11.50 1.89
N ALA A 9 14.77 -11.45 1.12
CA ALA A 9 15.26 -10.25 0.49
C ALA A 9 14.22 -9.67 -0.48
N GLU A 10 13.66 -10.50 -1.36
CA GLU A 10 12.61 -10.09 -2.30
C GLU A 10 11.37 -9.52 -1.58
N LEU A 11 10.93 -10.16 -0.50
CA LEU A 11 9.80 -9.65 0.30
C LEU A 11 10.10 -8.26 0.88
N ALA A 12 11.33 -8.01 1.32
CA ALA A 12 11.74 -6.70 1.82
C ALA A 12 11.70 -5.64 0.71
N TRP A 13 12.15 -5.97 -0.51
CA TRP A 13 12.06 -5.10 -1.67
C TRP A 13 10.62 -4.78 -2.06
N VAL A 14 9.75 -5.80 -2.18
CA VAL A 14 8.32 -5.60 -2.51
C VAL A 14 7.63 -4.69 -1.49
N ARG A 15 7.96 -4.84 -0.19
CA ARG A 15 7.42 -3.97 0.86
C ARG A 15 7.95 -2.55 0.77
N ALA A 16 9.21 -2.37 0.38
CA ALA A 16 9.77 -1.04 0.15
C ALA A 16 9.08 -0.35 -1.04
N ASP A 17 8.87 -1.06 -2.14
CA ASP A 17 8.17 -0.55 -3.33
C ASP A 17 6.70 -0.22 -3.02
N LEU A 18 6.00 -1.08 -2.27
CA LEU A 18 4.67 -0.77 -1.75
C LEU A 18 4.71 0.52 -0.92
N ALA A 19 5.60 0.61 0.07
CA ALA A 19 5.67 1.79 0.92
C ALA A 19 6.01 3.07 0.12
N ALA A 20 6.78 2.97 -0.96
CA ALA A 20 7.05 4.08 -1.86
C ALA A 20 5.78 4.47 -2.64
N LEU A 21 5.08 3.49 -3.24
CA LEU A 21 3.84 3.71 -3.98
C LEU A 21 2.76 4.36 -3.09
N TRP A 22 2.51 3.82 -1.90
CA TRP A 22 1.52 4.35 -0.94
C TRP A 22 1.75 5.82 -0.58
N ARG A 23 3.00 6.31 -0.58
CA ARG A 23 3.32 7.73 -0.31
C ARG A 23 2.98 8.65 -1.49
N THR A 24 2.87 8.11 -2.69
CA THR A 24 2.56 8.87 -3.91
C THR A 24 1.08 8.86 -4.24
N LEU A 25 0.33 7.88 -3.73
CA LEU A 25 -1.06 7.67 -4.09
C LEU A 25 -1.98 8.69 -3.44
N PRO A 26 -3.08 9.04 -4.12
CA PRO A 26 -4.20 9.70 -3.48
C PRO A 26 -4.71 8.86 -2.30
N TRP A 27 -5.18 9.53 -1.25
CA TRP A 27 -5.62 8.84 -0.03
C TRP A 27 -6.92 8.04 -0.23
N SER A 28 -7.64 8.24 -1.34
CA SER A 28 -8.83 7.47 -1.71
C SER A 28 -8.68 6.78 -3.06
N VAL A 29 -9.17 5.54 -3.13
CA VAL A 29 -9.24 4.76 -4.39
C VAL A 29 -10.30 5.34 -5.31
N ASP A 30 -11.47 5.68 -4.75
CA ASP A 30 -12.56 6.34 -5.45
C ASP A 30 -12.45 7.86 -5.35
N PRO A 31 -13.10 8.63 -6.25
CA PRO A 31 -13.17 10.07 -6.10
C PRO A 31 -13.84 10.43 -4.77
N SER A 32 -13.16 11.19 -3.91
CA SER A 32 -13.69 11.58 -2.61
C SER A 32 -13.71 13.10 -2.46
N PRO A 33 -14.89 13.71 -2.19
CA PRO A 33 -14.97 15.14 -1.94
C PRO A 33 -14.25 15.46 -0.63
N GLY A 34 -13.51 16.58 -0.63
CA GLY A 34 -12.93 17.09 0.61
C GLY A 34 -14.03 17.39 1.62
N ARG A 35 -13.79 17.07 2.88
CA ARG A 35 -14.77 17.21 3.96
C ARG A 35 -14.13 17.84 5.18
N THR A 36 -14.80 18.86 5.70
CA THR A 36 -14.57 19.32 7.07
C THR A 36 -15.59 18.66 7.97
N ASP A 37 -15.13 17.98 9.02
CA ASP A 37 -15.96 17.38 10.07
C ASP A 37 -15.68 18.14 11.37
N ASP A 38 -16.63 18.97 11.78
CA ASP A 38 -16.58 19.81 12.99
C ASP A 38 -17.63 19.41 14.03
N ILE A 39 -18.33 18.29 13.81
CA ILE A 39 -19.46 17.81 14.61
C ILE A 39 -19.02 16.87 15.75
N GLY A 40 -17.74 16.46 15.76
CA GLY A 40 -17.14 15.57 16.75
C GLY A 40 -16.24 16.25 17.77
N TRP A 41 -15.50 15.45 18.54
CA TRP A 41 -14.56 15.92 19.58
C TRP A 41 -13.26 16.51 19.01
N LEU A 42 -12.97 16.29 17.72
CA LEU A 42 -11.85 16.87 16.99
C LEU A 42 -12.34 17.36 15.62
N ARG A 43 -11.96 18.59 15.27
CA ARG A 43 -12.15 19.10 13.91
C ARG A 43 -11.18 18.40 12.96
N ILE A 44 -11.69 17.78 11.92
CA ILE A 44 -10.90 17.11 10.87
C ILE A 44 -11.16 17.79 9.54
N GLU A 45 -10.09 18.18 8.83
CA GLU A 45 -10.16 18.72 7.47
C GLU A 45 -9.49 17.74 6.51
N LEU A 46 -10.31 17.05 5.71
CA LEU A 46 -9.86 16.17 4.64
C LEU A 46 -9.88 16.94 3.32
N VAL A 47 -8.72 17.02 2.67
CA VAL A 47 -8.60 17.58 1.31
C VAL A 47 -9.22 16.61 0.32
N ALA A 48 -9.86 17.11 -0.74
CA ALA A 48 -10.41 16.26 -1.80
C ALA A 48 -9.34 15.31 -2.37
N SER A 49 -9.70 14.04 -2.55
CA SER A 49 -8.85 13.06 -3.23
C SER A 49 -9.39 12.79 -4.62
N PRO A 50 -8.55 12.84 -5.67
CA PRO A 50 -8.88 12.15 -6.90
C PRO A 50 -8.91 10.63 -6.67
N ALA A 51 -9.54 9.91 -7.59
CA ALA A 51 -9.45 8.46 -7.66
C ALA A 51 -8.03 8.01 -8.03
N TRP A 52 -7.74 6.74 -7.78
CA TRP A 52 -6.57 6.10 -8.37
C TRP A 52 -6.73 5.97 -9.87
N THR A 53 -5.64 6.15 -10.60
CA THR A 53 -5.58 5.77 -12.01
C THR A 53 -5.59 4.25 -12.14
N PRO A 54 -6.09 3.69 -13.27
CA PRO A 54 -6.04 2.25 -13.53
C PRO A 54 -4.61 1.68 -13.40
N GLU A 55 -3.60 2.44 -13.79
CA GLU A 55 -2.19 2.05 -13.73
C GLU A 55 -1.70 1.95 -12.28
N GLN A 56 -2.08 2.93 -11.45
CA GLN A 56 -1.77 2.93 -10.01
C GLN A 56 -2.43 1.75 -9.30
N GLN A 57 -3.68 1.46 -9.62
CA GLN A 57 -4.39 0.32 -9.06
C GLN A 57 -3.76 -1.01 -9.50
N ALA A 58 -3.46 -1.17 -10.79
CA ALA A 58 -2.82 -2.36 -11.32
C ALA A 58 -1.44 -2.62 -10.67
N GLU A 59 -0.65 -1.56 -10.48
CA GLU A 59 0.67 -1.68 -9.83
C GLU A 59 0.54 -2.06 -8.35
N MET A 60 -0.41 -1.48 -7.62
CA MET A 60 -0.73 -1.88 -6.24
C MET A 60 -1.12 -3.35 -6.16
N GLU A 61 -2.01 -3.80 -7.05
CA GLU A 61 -2.49 -5.18 -7.09
C GLU A 61 -1.36 -6.16 -7.42
N ARG A 62 -0.49 -5.82 -8.38
CA ARG A 62 0.69 -6.61 -8.73
C ARG A 62 1.62 -6.79 -7.53
N LEU A 63 1.97 -5.70 -6.85
CA LEU A 63 2.85 -5.74 -5.68
C LEU A 63 2.21 -6.50 -4.50
N ARG A 64 0.92 -6.30 -4.24
CA ARG A 64 0.17 -7.03 -3.19
C ARG A 64 0.00 -8.51 -3.50
N ALA A 65 -0.14 -8.89 -4.76
CA ALA A 65 -0.15 -10.29 -5.16
C ALA A 65 1.20 -10.96 -4.88
N ARG A 66 2.30 -10.30 -5.26
CA ARG A 66 3.65 -10.80 -5.00
C ARG A 66 3.99 -10.89 -3.51
N GLU A 67 3.62 -9.86 -2.74
CA GLU A 67 3.79 -9.88 -1.28
C GLU A 67 3.09 -11.10 -0.66
N ARG A 68 1.83 -11.36 -1.05
CA ARG A 68 1.07 -12.51 -0.55
C ARG A 68 1.72 -13.83 -0.92
N GLU A 69 2.17 -13.99 -2.15
CA GLU A 69 2.86 -15.20 -2.60
C GLU A 69 4.12 -15.48 -1.76
N LEU A 70 4.97 -14.46 -1.57
CA LEU A 70 6.20 -14.58 -0.80
C LEU A 70 5.94 -14.88 0.68
N VAL A 71 4.94 -14.22 1.28
CA VAL A 71 4.54 -14.49 2.67
C VAL A 71 4.02 -15.91 2.83
N LEU A 72 3.20 -16.39 1.91
CA LEU A 72 2.70 -17.76 1.92
C LEU A 72 3.84 -18.76 1.76
N TRP A 73 4.72 -18.56 0.77
CA TRP A 73 5.86 -19.43 0.53
C TRP A 73 6.75 -19.53 1.78
N LEU A 74 7.15 -18.41 2.36
CA LEU A 74 7.98 -18.36 3.59
C LEU A 74 7.27 -18.99 4.79
N GLY A 75 5.95 -18.80 4.92
CA GLY A 75 5.15 -19.37 6.00
C GLY A 75 4.91 -20.88 5.85
N THR A 76 4.89 -21.40 4.63
CA THR A 76 4.75 -22.84 4.34
C THR A 76 6.08 -23.59 4.24
N ALA A 77 7.19 -22.89 4.06
CA ALA A 77 8.53 -23.48 3.99
C ALA A 77 9.21 -23.65 5.37
N ALA A 78 8.47 -23.37 6.46
CA ALA A 78 8.92 -23.48 7.85
C ALA A 78 8.61 -24.86 8.46
#